data_AF-A0A9P5YKF5-F1
#
_entry.id   AF-A0A9P5YKF5-F1
#
_cell.length_a   1.000
_cell.length_b   1.000
_cell.length_c   1.000
_cell.angle_alpha   90.00
_cell.angle_beta   90.00
_cell.angle_gamma   90.00
#
_symmetry.space_group_name_H-M   'P 1'
#
loop_
_entity.id
_entity.type
_entity.pdbx_description
1 polymer ?
#
loop_
_entity_poly.entity_id
_entity_poly.type
_entity_poly.pdbx_seq_one_letter_code
_entity_poly.pdbx_strand_id
1 'polypeptide(L)'
;RGQFLAISAGISHGGGQNHPGLLSQTPRNRKVLHSLFTSLPFKRISGLTNDMFKSYSPRLHNFYPDTLSGLHATDSSLVPPIEGSAFAACTVNFGPRTVTAPHWDIGNLSWGWCSVTTLGNFDYELGGHIVLWDINRYAEFPPGTTTMLPSAILHHSNTPVAPHETRYSI
;
A
#
# COMPACT_ATOMS: atom_id res chain seq x y z
N ARG A 1 6.79 10.03 6.72
CA ARG A 1 6.08 10.24 5.44
C ARG A 1 5.72 11.74 5.32
N GLY A 2 5.48 12.26 4.11
CA GLY A 2 5.30 13.71 3.86
C GLY A 2 3.96 14.29 4.36
N GLN A 3 3.66 15.54 4.00
CA GLN A 3 2.47 16.26 4.50
C GLN A 3 1.22 15.97 3.67
N PHE A 4 0.53 14.86 3.96
CA PHE A 4 -0.76 14.51 3.36
C PHE A 4 -1.54 13.56 4.28
N LEU A 5 -2.84 13.42 4.05
CA LEU A 5 -3.67 12.47 4.80
C LEU A 5 -3.46 11.04 4.29
N ALA A 6 -2.97 10.17 5.17
CA ALA A 6 -2.85 8.73 4.93
C ALA A 6 -3.73 7.98 5.94
N ILE A 7 -4.58 7.06 5.45
CA ILE A 7 -5.42 6.24 6.32
C ILE A 7 -5.26 4.77 5.93
N SER A 8 -4.94 3.95 6.92
CA SER A 8 -4.70 2.52 6.76
C SER A 8 -5.83 1.69 7.39
N ALA A 9 -6.15 0.55 6.79
CA ALA A 9 -7.04 -0.45 7.38
C ALA A 9 -6.48 -1.86 7.16
N GLY A 10 -6.97 -2.80 7.95
CA GLY A 10 -6.53 -4.20 7.93
C GLY A 10 -5.77 -4.59 9.19
N ILE A 11 -5.06 -5.69 9.09
CA ILE A 11 -4.34 -6.32 10.20
C ILE A 11 -2.95 -5.70 10.33
N SER A 12 -2.55 -5.37 11.55
CA SER A 12 -1.25 -4.81 11.87
C SER A 12 -0.71 -5.38 13.18
N HIS A 13 0.61 -5.38 13.31
CA HIS A 13 1.31 -5.72 14.55
C HIS A 13 2.50 -4.77 14.73
N GLY A 14 2.70 -4.29 15.96
CA GLY A 14 3.73 -3.29 16.27
C GLY A 14 3.19 -2.14 17.13
N GLY A 15 4.01 -1.12 17.39
CA GLY A 15 3.61 0.05 18.18
C GLY A 15 3.27 -0.25 19.64
N GLY A 16 3.84 -1.33 20.20
CA GLY A 16 3.59 -1.77 21.58
C GLY A 16 2.40 -2.73 21.76
N GLN A 17 1.75 -3.15 20.67
CA GLN A 17 0.74 -4.20 20.72
C GLN A 17 1.36 -5.55 21.11
N ASN A 18 0.68 -6.32 21.96
CA ASN A 18 1.11 -7.67 22.38
C ASN A 18 0.62 -8.79 21.46
N HIS A 19 -0.32 -8.49 20.57
CA HIS A 19 -0.89 -9.41 19.59
C HIS A 19 -1.28 -8.64 18.32
N PRO A 20 -1.36 -9.30 17.15
CA PRO A 20 -1.87 -8.68 15.92
C PRO A 20 -3.32 -8.22 16.10
N GLY A 21 -3.66 -7.07 15.53
CA GLY A 21 -4.98 -6.48 15.65
C GLY A 21 -5.41 -5.73 14.41
N LEU A 22 -6.70 -5.39 14.32
CA LEU A 22 -7.19 -4.49 13.29
C LEU A 22 -6.80 -3.05 13.60
N LEU A 23 -6.32 -2.34 12.57
CA LEU A 23 -6.02 -0.91 12.67
C LEU A 23 -7.27 -0.13 13.10
N SER A 24 -7.14 0.61 14.20
CA SER A 24 -8.23 1.40 14.76
C SER A 24 -8.60 2.56 13.84
N GLN A 25 -9.89 2.70 13.55
CA GLN A 25 -10.45 3.76 12.73
C GLN A 25 -11.73 4.29 13.36
N THR A 26 -11.96 5.61 13.22
CA THR A 26 -13.22 6.23 13.61
C THR A 26 -14.39 5.55 12.88
N PRO A 27 -15.60 5.53 13.46
CA PRO A 27 -16.76 4.93 12.80
C PRO A 27 -17.02 5.50 11.40
N ARG A 28 -16.76 6.81 11.20
CA ARG A 28 -16.86 7.48 9.90
C ARG A 28 -15.83 6.95 8.91
N ASN A 29 -14.55 6.91 9.29
CA ASN A 29 -13.48 6.41 8.42
C ASN A 29 -13.70 4.95 8.05
N ARG A 30 -14.12 4.11 9.01
CA ARG A 30 -14.41 2.70 8.77
C ARG A 30 -15.46 2.49 7.68
N LYS A 31 -16.56 3.27 7.71
CA LYS A 31 -17.60 3.21 6.67
C LYS A 31 -17.07 3.62 5.29
N VAL A 32 -16.27 4.68 5.22
CA VAL A 32 -15.68 5.17 3.97
C VAL A 32 -14.67 4.16 3.40
N LEU A 33 -13.75 3.67 4.24
CA LEU A 33 -12.76 2.67 3.85
C LEU A 33 -13.41 1.36 3.39
N HIS A 34 -14.43 0.89 4.11
CA HIS A 34 -15.19 -0.28 3.68
C HIS A 34 -15.83 -0.06 2.30
N SER A 35 -16.49 1.09 2.08
CA SER A 35 -17.06 1.43 0.77
C SER A 35 -15.99 1.45 -0.34
N LEU A 36 -14.83 2.06 -0.07
CA LEU A 36 -13.70 2.08 -1.01
C LEU A 36 -13.19 0.67 -1.31
N PHE A 37 -12.86 -0.12 -0.30
CA PHE A 37 -12.25 -1.44 -0.45
C PHE A 37 -13.19 -2.51 -1.02
N THR A 38 -14.51 -2.33 -0.86
CA THR A 38 -15.51 -3.18 -1.50
C THR A 38 -15.87 -2.74 -2.92
N SER A 39 -15.44 -1.54 -3.34
CA SER A 39 -15.72 -1.03 -4.68
C SER A 39 -14.99 -1.82 -5.77
N LEU A 40 -15.60 -1.89 -6.96
CA LEU A 40 -15.05 -2.61 -8.10
C LEU A 40 -13.62 -2.15 -8.49
N PRO A 41 -13.28 -0.85 -8.50
CA PRO A 41 -11.91 -0.41 -8.78
C PRO A 41 -10.88 -0.97 -7.79
N PHE A 42 -11.14 -0.93 -6.48
CA PHE A 42 -10.20 -1.46 -5.48
C PHE A 42 -10.08 -2.99 -5.53
N LYS A 43 -11.18 -3.69 -5.81
CA LYS A 43 -11.12 -5.14 -6.06
C LYS A 43 -10.25 -5.48 -7.27
N ARG A 44 -10.35 -4.70 -8.35
CA ARG A 44 -9.50 -4.87 -9.55
C ARG A 44 -8.03 -4.56 -9.27
N ILE A 45 -7.74 -3.49 -8.54
CA ILE A 45 -6.37 -3.16 -8.11
C ILE A 45 -5.83 -4.32 -7.28
N SER A 46 -6.54 -4.80 -6.26
CA SER A 46 -6.09 -5.93 -5.45
C SER A 46 -5.92 -7.23 -6.24
N GLY A 47 -6.76 -7.48 -7.26
CA GLY A 47 -6.57 -8.62 -8.15
C GLY A 47 -5.26 -8.51 -8.94
N LEU A 48 -5.01 -7.33 -9.54
CA LEU A 48 -3.75 -7.05 -10.24
C LEU A 48 -2.54 -7.19 -9.32
N THR A 49 -2.59 -6.65 -8.10
CA THR A 49 -1.46 -6.75 -7.15
C THR A 49 -1.20 -8.21 -6.76
N ASN A 50 -2.24 -9.00 -6.51
CA ASN A 50 -2.09 -10.43 -6.23
C ASN A 50 -1.43 -11.17 -7.41
N ASP A 51 -1.93 -10.97 -8.63
CA ASP A 51 -1.43 -11.66 -9.82
C ASP A 51 0.02 -11.27 -10.13
N MET A 52 0.36 -9.98 -10.02
CA MET A 52 1.73 -9.51 -10.13
C MET A 52 2.63 -10.17 -9.08
N PHE A 53 2.22 -10.18 -7.81
CA PHE A 53 3.03 -10.74 -6.74
C PHE A 53 3.28 -12.23 -6.95
N LYS A 54 2.21 -12.98 -7.27
CA LYS A 54 2.29 -14.41 -7.55
C LYS A 54 3.17 -14.71 -8.75
N SER A 55 3.14 -13.87 -9.79
CA SER A 55 3.93 -14.06 -11.00
C SER A 55 5.42 -13.81 -10.79
N TYR A 56 5.77 -12.73 -10.10
CA TYR A 56 7.18 -12.32 -9.93
C TYR A 56 7.87 -12.95 -8.72
N SER A 57 7.12 -13.34 -7.68
CA SER A 57 7.68 -13.94 -6.47
C SER A 57 6.72 -14.96 -5.84
N PRO A 58 6.45 -16.10 -6.50
CA PRO A 58 5.41 -17.05 -6.08
C PRO A 58 5.61 -17.62 -4.66
N ARG A 59 6.86 -17.89 -4.27
CA ARG A 59 7.19 -18.40 -2.93
C ARG A 59 6.88 -17.38 -1.84
N LEU A 60 7.26 -16.13 -2.08
CA LEU A 60 6.98 -15.02 -1.16
C LEU A 60 5.50 -14.70 -1.14
N HIS A 61 4.85 -14.71 -2.31
CA HIS A 61 3.41 -14.57 -2.41
C HIS A 61 2.70 -15.60 -1.55
N ASN A 62 3.05 -16.90 -1.61
CA ASN A 62 2.38 -17.93 -0.81
C ASN A 62 2.55 -17.75 0.70
N PHE A 63 3.69 -17.23 1.15
CA PHE A 63 3.91 -16.93 2.57
C PHE A 63 2.86 -15.95 3.14
N TYR A 64 2.41 -14.98 2.34
CA TYR A 64 1.47 -13.95 2.78
C TYR A 64 0.06 -14.50 3.14
N PRO A 65 -0.70 -15.15 2.22
CA PRO A 65 -2.00 -15.72 2.53
C PRO A 65 -1.92 -16.90 3.51
N ASP A 66 -0.82 -17.67 3.52
CA ASP A 66 -0.62 -18.71 4.54
C ASP A 66 -0.53 -18.09 5.94
N THR A 67 0.22 -16.99 6.08
CA THR A 67 0.30 -16.22 7.34
C THR A 67 -1.06 -15.64 7.72
N LEU A 68 -1.78 -15.05 6.77
CA LEU A 68 -3.12 -14.51 7.01
C LEU A 68 -4.12 -15.58 7.43
N SER A 69 -4.06 -16.76 6.82
CA SER A 69 -4.91 -17.90 7.17
C SER A 69 -4.61 -18.40 8.58
N GLY A 70 -3.32 -18.45 8.96
CA GLY A 70 -2.91 -18.76 10.32
C GLY A 70 -3.43 -17.75 11.35
N LEU A 71 -3.33 -16.45 11.05
CA LEU A 71 -3.87 -15.39 11.91
C LEU A 71 -5.39 -15.52 12.07
N HIS A 72 -6.11 -15.72 10.96
CA HIS A 72 -7.56 -15.89 10.97
C HIS A 72 -8.01 -17.13 11.75
N ALA A 73 -7.25 -18.23 11.68
CA ALA A 73 -7.52 -19.43 12.46
C ALA A 73 -7.36 -19.21 13.98
N THR A 74 -6.47 -18.29 14.39
CA THR A 74 -6.30 -17.92 15.81
C THR A 74 -7.34 -16.91 16.30
N ASP A 75 -7.74 -15.97 15.45
CA ASP A 75 -8.75 -14.97 15.73
C ASP A 75 -9.52 -14.64 14.44
N SER A 76 -10.77 -15.10 14.37
CA SER A 76 -11.62 -14.94 13.19
C SER A 76 -12.00 -13.47 12.90
N SER A 77 -11.73 -12.54 13.82
CA SER A 77 -11.93 -11.10 13.59
C SER A 77 -10.82 -10.49 12.75
N LEU A 78 -9.65 -11.15 12.64
CA LEU A 78 -8.54 -10.71 11.81
C LEU A 78 -8.82 -11.04 10.35
N VAL A 79 -9.32 -10.04 9.64
CA VAL A 79 -9.63 -10.13 8.21
C VAL A 79 -8.91 -9.02 7.42
N PRO A 80 -8.39 -9.32 6.23
CA PRO A 80 -7.87 -8.30 5.32
C PRO A 80 -8.94 -7.27 4.94
N PRO A 81 -8.56 -6.02 4.64
CA PRO A 81 -9.51 -4.96 4.32
C PRO A 81 -10.17 -5.14 2.95
N ILE A 82 -9.51 -5.84 2.03
CA ILE A 82 -10.03 -6.22 0.72
C ILE A 82 -10.06 -7.75 0.66
N GLU A 83 -11.25 -8.30 0.44
CA GLU A 83 -11.47 -9.74 0.33
C GLU A 83 -10.59 -10.35 -0.77
N GLY A 84 -9.92 -11.47 -0.45
CA GLY A 84 -9.03 -12.17 -1.37
C GLY A 84 -7.66 -11.52 -1.58
N SER A 85 -7.35 -10.40 -0.91
CA SER A 85 -6.01 -9.80 -0.99
C SER A 85 -4.96 -10.66 -0.30
N ALA A 86 -3.77 -10.78 -0.91
CA ALA A 86 -2.60 -11.34 -0.23
C ALA A 86 -2.08 -10.40 0.87
N PHE A 87 -2.44 -9.12 0.86
CA PHE A 87 -1.90 -8.13 1.79
C PHE A 87 -2.76 -8.00 3.05
N ALA A 88 -2.11 -8.00 4.22
CA ALA A 88 -2.76 -7.87 5.52
C ALA A 88 -3.47 -6.53 5.74
N ALA A 89 -2.91 -5.47 5.16
CA ALA A 89 -3.38 -4.11 5.31
C ALA A 89 -3.23 -3.32 4.01
N CYS A 90 -4.01 -2.26 3.89
CA CYS A 90 -4.03 -1.35 2.75
C CYS A 90 -4.06 0.09 3.27
N THR A 91 -3.28 0.98 2.65
CA THR A 91 -3.21 2.40 3.02
C THR A 91 -3.66 3.23 1.84
N VAL A 92 -4.57 4.18 2.06
CA VAL A 92 -4.95 5.14 1.03
C VAL A 92 -4.30 6.49 1.36
N ASN A 93 -3.52 7.01 0.41
CA ASN A 93 -2.91 8.33 0.48
C ASN A 93 -3.80 9.33 -0.30
N PHE A 94 -4.58 10.13 0.45
CA PHE A 94 -5.72 10.91 -0.05
C PHE A 94 -5.37 12.26 -0.70
N GLY A 95 -4.09 12.60 -0.86
CA GLY A 95 -3.69 13.80 -1.62
C GLY A 95 -4.16 15.13 -0.98
N PRO A 96 -4.42 16.19 -1.77
CA PRO A 96 -4.60 16.18 -3.24
C PRO A 96 -3.30 15.96 -4.02
N ARG A 97 -2.13 16.13 -3.39
CA ARG A 97 -0.81 15.86 -3.98
C ARG A 97 0.04 15.09 -3.00
N THR A 98 -0.04 13.76 -3.08
CA THR A 98 0.72 12.86 -2.21
C THR A 98 2.20 12.95 -2.57
N VAL A 99 2.98 13.59 -1.69
CA VAL A 99 4.45 13.69 -1.79
C VAL A 99 5.09 13.11 -0.54
N THR A 100 6.02 12.17 -0.69
CA THR A 100 6.75 11.57 0.42
C THR A 100 8.17 12.10 0.50
N ALA A 101 8.65 12.37 1.71
CA ALA A 101 10.08 12.45 1.96
C ALA A 101 10.71 11.04 1.83
N PRO A 102 12.02 10.94 1.55
CA PRO A 102 12.75 9.68 1.57
C PRO A 102 12.53 8.93 2.90
N HIS A 103 12.15 7.65 2.82
CA HIS A 103 11.87 6.82 3.99
C HIS A 103 11.99 5.32 3.69
N TRP A 104 12.01 4.54 4.77
CA TRP A 104 11.75 3.10 4.78
C TRP A 104 10.43 2.82 5.49
N ASP A 105 9.73 1.80 5.03
CA ASP A 105 8.55 1.31 5.72
C ASP A 105 8.94 0.24 6.74
N ILE A 106 9.62 0.68 7.80
CA ILE A 106 10.23 -0.20 8.83
C ILE A 106 9.25 -1.11 9.57
N GLY A 107 7.94 -0.85 9.49
CA GLY A 107 6.90 -1.71 10.06
C GLY A 107 6.52 -2.91 9.18
N ASN A 108 7.00 -2.94 7.94
CA ASN A 108 6.75 -4.04 7.02
C ASN A 108 7.77 -5.17 7.21
N LEU A 109 7.41 -6.35 6.70
CA LEU A 109 8.31 -7.49 6.64
C LEU A 109 9.56 -7.14 5.82
N SER A 110 10.75 -7.31 6.40
CA SER A 110 12.02 -6.85 5.81
C SER A 110 12.32 -7.43 4.43
N TRP A 111 12.03 -8.72 4.25
CA TRP A 111 12.16 -9.45 2.97
C TRP A 111 10.83 -9.53 2.20
N GLY A 112 9.78 -8.86 2.71
CA GLY A 112 8.48 -8.77 2.09
C GLY A 112 8.44 -7.71 0.99
N TRP A 113 7.42 -7.80 0.14
CA TRP A 113 7.13 -6.79 -0.87
C TRP A 113 5.88 -6.01 -0.48
N CYS A 114 5.84 -4.76 -0.93
CA CYS A 114 4.65 -3.93 -0.97
C CYS A 114 4.27 -3.63 -2.40
N SER A 115 2.98 -3.55 -2.65
CA SER A 115 2.44 -3.05 -3.88
C SER A 115 2.05 -1.58 -3.69
N VAL A 116 2.38 -0.75 -4.67
CA VAL A 116 1.95 0.66 -4.71
C VAL A 116 1.24 0.88 -6.03
N THR A 117 0.03 1.45 -5.98
CA THR A 117 -0.69 1.89 -7.18
C THR A 117 -0.79 3.41 -7.17
N THR A 118 -0.28 4.07 -8.21
CA THR A 118 -0.39 5.53 -8.34
C THR A 118 -1.70 5.90 -9.01
N LEU A 119 -2.35 6.95 -8.52
CA LEU A 119 -3.65 7.44 -9.00
C LEU A 119 -3.63 8.96 -9.11
N GLY A 120 -4.64 9.53 -9.76
CA GLY A 120 -4.82 10.97 -9.92
C GLY A 120 -4.74 11.42 -11.37
N ASN A 121 -4.54 12.71 -11.57
CA ASN A 121 -4.40 13.34 -12.87
C ASN A 121 -3.22 14.31 -12.81
N PHE A 122 -2.11 13.89 -13.40
CA PHE A 122 -0.84 14.62 -13.46
C PHE A 122 -0.04 14.15 -14.68
N ASP A 123 0.85 15.01 -15.17
CA ASP A 123 1.85 14.70 -16.16
C ASP A 123 2.99 13.89 -15.51
N TYR A 124 3.02 12.60 -15.82
CA TYR A 124 3.96 11.66 -15.24
C TYR A 124 5.36 11.72 -15.84
N GLU A 125 5.55 12.47 -16.93
CA GLU A 125 6.86 12.75 -17.52
C GLU A 125 7.54 13.92 -16.79
N LEU A 126 6.74 14.80 -16.16
CA LEU A 126 7.22 15.98 -15.45
C LEU A 126 7.28 15.81 -13.93
N GLY A 127 6.50 14.90 -13.35
CA GLY A 127 6.39 14.75 -11.89
C GLY A 127 5.78 13.44 -11.41
N GLY A 128 5.65 13.30 -10.09
CA GLY A 128 5.05 12.12 -9.47
C GLY A 128 5.85 10.82 -9.59
N HIS A 129 7.11 10.91 -10.04
CA HIS A 129 8.06 9.80 -10.21
C HIS A 129 8.29 9.05 -8.91
N ILE A 130 8.62 7.76 -9.00
CA ILE A 130 9.17 7.00 -7.87
C ILE A 130 10.68 7.16 -7.82
N VAL A 131 11.24 7.40 -6.64
CA VAL A 131 12.69 7.55 -6.42
C VAL A 131 13.16 6.41 -5.52
N LEU A 132 14.20 5.70 -5.96
CA LEU A 132 14.83 4.57 -5.29
C LEU A 132 16.27 4.97 -4.95
N TRP A 133 16.46 5.46 -3.73
CA TRP A 133 17.68 6.17 -3.32
C TRP A 133 18.90 5.24 -3.24
N ASP A 134 18.73 4.02 -2.69
CA ASP A 134 19.86 3.10 -2.47
C ASP A 134 20.50 2.60 -3.76
N ILE A 135 19.76 2.62 -4.87
CA ILE A 135 20.26 2.22 -6.19
C ILE A 135 20.49 3.41 -7.13
N ASN A 136 20.33 4.64 -6.62
CA ASN A 136 20.46 5.90 -7.37
C ASN A 136 19.64 5.90 -8.68
N ARG A 137 18.36 5.54 -8.60
CA ARG A 137 17.45 5.53 -9.74
C ARG A 137 16.14 6.24 -9.41
N TYR A 138 15.52 6.79 -10.44
CA TYR A 138 14.12 7.15 -10.43
C TYR A 138 13.47 6.60 -11.70
N ALA A 139 12.15 6.48 -11.67
CA ALA A 139 11.36 6.10 -12.83
C ALA A 139 10.07 6.93 -12.85
N GLU A 140 9.63 7.25 -14.06
CA GLU A 140 8.28 7.71 -14.31
C GLU A 140 7.28 6.72 -13.71
N PHE A 141 6.23 7.23 -13.08
CA PHE A 141 5.24 6.38 -12.41
C PHE A 141 3.82 6.84 -12.78
N PRO A 142 3.31 6.42 -13.96
CA PRO A 142 2.07 6.97 -14.51
C PRO A 142 0.83 6.69 -13.64
N PRO A 143 -0.18 7.59 -13.64
CA PRO A 143 -1.46 7.31 -13.01
C PRO A 143 -2.09 6.01 -13.55
N GLY A 144 -2.66 5.20 -12.66
CA GLY A 144 -3.25 3.89 -12.96
C GLY A 144 -2.26 2.73 -13.00
N THR A 145 -0.95 2.97 -12.83
CA THR A 145 0.06 1.92 -12.83
C THR A 145 0.39 1.42 -11.43
N THR A 146 0.89 0.19 -11.36
CA THR A 146 1.23 -0.49 -10.11
C THR A 146 2.68 -0.98 -10.18
N THR A 147 3.41 -0.85 -9.07
CA THR A 147 4.76 -1.40 -8.91
C THR A 147 4.87 -2.18 -7.61
N MET A 148 5.87 -3.07 -7.54
CA MET A 148 6.23 -3.79 -6.33
C MET A 148 7.65 -3.47 -5.91
N LEU A 149 7.83 -3.25 -4.61
CA LEU A 149 9.16 -2.99 -4.04
C LEU A 149 9.28 -3.56 -2.61
N PRO A 150 10.50 -3.94 -2.18
CA PRO A 150 10.78 -4.29 -0.79
C PRO A 150 10.90 -3.02 0.07
N SER A 151 9.77 -2.38 0.36
CA SER A 151 9.71 -1.02 0.96
C SER A 151 10.32 -0.92 2.37
N ALA A 152 10.46 -2.04 3.08
CA ALA A 152 11.11 -2.08 4.39
C ALA A 152 12.62 -1.87 4.34
N ILE A 153 13.27 -2.26 3.23
CA ILE A 153 14.73 -2.25 3.09
C ILE A 153 15.25 -1.38 1.93
N LEU A 154 14.36 -0.92 1.06
CA LEU A 154 14.70 -0.02 -0.04
C LEU A 154 14.27 1.41 0.33
N HIS A 155 15.22 2.32 0.43
CA HIS A 155 14.97 3.74 0.71
C HIS A 155 14.29 4.39 -0.49
N HIS A 156 13.07 4.90 -0.30
CA HIS A 156 12.25 5.37 -1.41
C HIS A 156 11.43 6.63 -1.10
N SER A 157 11.04 7.33 -2.16
CA SER A 157 10.11 8.46 -2.12
C SER A 157 9.37 8.63 -3.44
N ASN A 158 8.57 9.68 -3.56
CA ASN A 158 8.06 10.15 -4.84
C ASN A 158 8.30 11.66 -5.01
N THR A 159 8.33 12.11 -6.26
CA THR A 159 8.50 13.53 -6.56
C THR A 159 7.16 14.29 -6.50
N PRO A 160 7.20 15.61 -6.28
CA PRO A 160 6.02 16.45 -6.42
C PRO A 160 5.39 16.38 -7.81
N VAL A 161 4.12 16.77 -7.87
CA VAL A 161 3.39 17.10 -9.10
C VAL A 161 3.06 18.59 -9.10
N ALA A 162 2.67 19.17 -10.23
CA ALA A 162 2.40 20.59 -10.36
C ALA A 162 1.20 21.02 -9.47
N PRO A 163 1.12 22.31 -9.06
CA PRO A 163 0.09 22.77 -8.12
C PRO A 163 -1.36 22.57 -8.56
N HIS A 164 -1.61 22.53 -9.88
CA HIS A 164 -2.93 22.32 -10.47
C HIS A 164 -3.27 20.83 -10.65
N GLU A 165 -2.32 19.93 -10.40
CA GLU A 165 -2.46 18.49 -10.58
C GLU A 165 -2.88 17.79 -9.30
N THR A 166 -3.30 16.53 -9.46
CA THR A 166 -3.70 15.65 -8.35
C THR A 166 -2.94 14.34 -8.39
N ARG A 167 -2.49 13.87 -7.22
CA ARG A 167 -1.81 12.59 -7.05
C ARG A 167 -2.23 11.90 -5.76
N TYR A 168 -2.71 10.68 -5.91
CA TYR A 168 -3.11 9.77 -4.84
C TYR A 168 -2.32 8.47 -4.99
N SER A 169 -2.33 7.64 -3.95
CA SER A 169 -1.80 6.28 -4.07
C SER A 169 -2.45 5.34 -3.07
N ILE A 170 -2.36 4.05 -3.39
CA ILE A 170 -2.78 2.93 -2.54
C ILE A 170 -1.53 2.08 -2.28
#